data_AF-A0A532TI27-F1
#
_entry.id   AF-A0A532TI27-F1
#
_cell.length_a   1.000
_cell.length_b   1.000
_cell.length_c   1.000
_cell.angle_alpha   90.00
_cell.angle_beta   90.00
_cell.angle_gamma   90.00
#
_symmetry.space_group_name_H-M   'P 1'
#
loop_
_entity.id
_entity.type
_entity.pdbx_description
1 polymer ?
#
loop_
_entity_poly.entity_id
_entity_poly.type
_entity_poly.pdbx_seq_one_letter_code
_entity_poly.pdbx_strand_id
1 'polypeptide(L)'
;MNEKEINVKERNKKENQKSFWKNFKENWLWVTIGFYIGITSMGWIEYFRGCFSLIEVVLPTFIGPIFLFGIFYIRKSKDQKVIMRLIIVIGGGLALGFPIFMSVNYILFVTSWAPFHEINAILRRILTILVILLSYGGAAYIMDKLGKKRDYRPFL
;
A
#
# COMPACT_ATOMS: atom_id res chain seq x y z
N MET A 1 24.36 -25.90 19.72
CA MET A 1 24.68 -24.95 18.63
C MET A 1 25.63 -23.92 19.21
N ASN A 2 26.81 -23.76 18.62
CA ASN A 2 27.91 -23.05 19.28
C ASN A 2 27.76 -21.53 19.10
N GLU A 3 28.18 -20.73 20.08
CA GLU A 3 27.96 -19.26 20.09
C GLU A 3 28.59 -18.56 18.86
N LYS A 4 29.69 -19.13 18.34
CA LYS A 4 30.33 -18.73 17.08
C LYS A 4 29.46 -19.00 15.85
N GLU A 5 28.73 -20.12 15.80
CA GLU A 5 27.84 -20.46 14.67
C GLU A 5 26.63 -19.53 14.60
N ILE A 6 26.10 -19.11 15.77
CA ILE A 6 25.01 -18.14 15.88
C ILE A 6 25.49 -16.78 15.34
N ASN A 7 26.67 -16.34 15.77
CA ASN A 7 27.26 -15.07 15.32
C ASN A 7 27.53 -15.04 13.81
N VAL A 8 27.98 -16.15 13.22
CA VAL A 8 28.19 -16.26 11.76
C VAL A 8 26.84 -16.24 11.02
N LYS A 9 25.81 -16.95 11.49
CA LYS A 9 24.47 -16.92 10.91
C LYS A 9 23.86 -15.51 10.94
N GLU A 10 24.00 -14.80 12.05
CA GLU A 10 23.48 -13.42 12.17
C GLU A 10 24.21 -12.45 11.24
N ARG A 11 25.54 -12.58 11.12
CA ARG A 11 26.34 -11.74 10.22
C ARG A 11 25.97 -11.98 8.75
N ASN A 12 25.83 -13.25 8.35
CA ASN A 12 25.36 -13.62 7.01
C ASN A 12 23.92 -13.14 6.74
N LYS A 13 23.02 -13.20 7.73
CA LYS A 13 21.65 -12.69 7.59
C LYS A 13 21.64 -11.17 7.36
N LYS A 14 22.47 -10.41 8.08
CA LYS A 14 22.61 -8.95 7.90
C LYS A 14 23.19 -8.63 6.52
N GLU A 15 24.20 -9.36 6.06
CA GLU A 15 24.78 -9.17 4.73
C GLU A 15 23.79 -9.49 3.60
N ASN A 16 23.06 -10.61 3.71
CA ASN A 16 22.01 -10.96 2.76
C ASN A 16 20.93 -9.88 2.71
N GLN A 17 20.48 -9.38 3.87
CA GLN A 17 19.50 -8.30 3.93
C GLN A 17 20.04 -7.02 3.28
N LYS A 18 21.30 -6.66 3.53
CA LYS A 18 21.95 -5.48 2.92
C LYS A 18 22.06 -5.62 1.41
N SER A 19 22.40 -6.82 0.91
CA SER A 19 22.47 -7.12 -0.53
C SER A 19 21.09 -7.02 -1.20
N PHE A 20 20.05 -7.52 -0.54
CA PHE A 20 18.67 -7.43 -1.01
C PHE A 20 18.23 -5.97 -1.16
N TRP A 21 18.45 -5.15 -0.12
CA TRP A 21 18.10 -3.73 -0.17
C TRP A 21 18.88 -2.98 -1.26
N LYS A 22 20.14 -3.35 -1.52
CA LYS A 22 20.94 -2.78 -2.62
C LYS A 22 20.35 -3.13 -3.98
N ASN A 23 20.07 -4.41 -4.22
CA ASN A 23 19.45 -4.88 -5.48
C ASN A 23 18.05 -4.29 -5.69
N PHE A 24 17.29 -4.14 -4.62
CA PHE A 24 15.97 -3.52 -4.63
C PHE A 24 16.05 -2.01 -4.92
N LYS A 25 17.09 -1.31 -4.44
CA LYS A 25 17.37 0.11 -4.77
C LYS A 25 17.71 0.26 -6.25
N GLU A 26 18.55 -0.61 -6.79
CA GLU A 26 18.95 -0.61 -8.20
C GLU A 26 17.76 -0.92 -9.14
N ASN A 27 16.90 -1.86 -8.74
CA ASN A 27 15.74 -2.29 -9.53
C ASN A 27 14.42 -1.61 -9.15
N TRP A 28 14.48 -0.52 -8.38
CA TRP A 28 13.28 0.14 -7.84
C TRP A 28 12.25 0.50 -8.93
N LEU A 29 12.71 1.03 -10.08
CA LEU A 29 11.85 1.35 -11.21
C LEU A 29 11.02 0.13 -11.66
N TRP A 30 11.69 -1.00 -11.87
CA TRP A 30 11.06 -2.25 -12.29
C TRP A 30 10.07 -2.78 -11.25
N VAL A 31 10.42 -2.70 -9.96
CA VAL A 31 9.51 -3.06 -8.87
C VAL A 31 8.26 -2.18 -8.91
N THR A 32 8.41 -0.88 -9.15
CA THR A 32 7.28 0.06 -9.15
C THR A 32 6.38 -0.16 -10.36
N ILE A 33 6.96 -0.41 -11.54
CA ILE A 33 6.23 -0.78 -12.76
C ILE A 33 5.47 -2.09 -12.55
N GLY A 34 6.11 -3.11 -11.99
CA GLY A 34 5.48 -4.40 -11.71
C GLY A 34 4.33 -4.28 -10.71
N PHE A 35 4.49 -3.48 -9.66
CA PHE A 35 3.44 -3.20 -8.69
C PHE A 35 2.23 -2.50 -9.34
N TYR A 36 2.48 -1.52 -10.20
CA TYR A 36 1.44 -0.83 -10.95
C TYR A 36 0.68 -1.77 -11.88
N ILE A 37 1.38 -2.58 -12.68
CA ILE A 37 0.76 -3.59 -13.55
C ILE A 37 -0.10 -4.54 -12.71
N GLY A 38 0.39 -4.97 -11.55
CA GLY A 38 -0.34 -5.83 -10.62
C GLY A 38 -1.65 -5.20 -10.13
N ILE A 39 -1.60 -3.97 -9.61
CA ILE A 39 -2.79 -3.24 -9.15
C ILE A 39 -3.78 -3.00 -10.29
N THR A 40 -3.31 -2.54 -11.45
CA THR A 40 -4.17 -2.29 -12.60
C THR A 40 -4.88 -3.57 -13.04
N SER A 41 -4.14 -4.68 -13.15
CA SER A 41 -4.71 -5.99 -13.50
C SER A 41 -5.75 -6.44 -12.47
N MET A 42 -5.47 -6.26 -11.18
CA MET A 42 -6.41 -6.59 -10.11
C MET A 42 -7.67 -5.71 -10.16
N GLY A 43 -7.53 -4.42 -10.44
CA GLY A 43 -8.65 -3.50 -10.67
C GLY A 43 -9.55 -3.96 -11.82
N TRP A 44 -8.97 -4.37 -12.95
CA TRP A 44 -9.73 -4.91 -14.09
C TRP A 44 -10.45 -6.22 -13.74
N ILE A 45 -9.81 -7.13 -12.99
CA ILE A 45 -10.47 -8.35 -12.51
C ILE A 45 -11.69 -8.01 -11.64
N GLU A 46 -11.55 -7.05 -10.73
CA GLU A 46 -12.65 -6.61 -9.86
C GLU A 46 -13.76 -5.87 -10.62
N TYR A 47 -13.45 -5.18 -11.72
CA TYR A 47 -14.47 -4.66 -12.65
C TYR A 47 -15.26 -5.77 -13.33
N PHE A 48 -14.59 -6.80 -13.86
CA PHE A 48 -15.29 -7.94 -14.48
C PHE A 48 -16.14 -8.73 -13.47
N ARG A 49 -15.80 -8.66 -12.17
CA ARG A 49 -16.61 -9.20 -11.08
C ARG A 49 -17.77 -8.30 -10.64
N GLY A 50 -17.86 -7.08 -11.15
CA GLY A 50 -18.89 -6.10 -10.79
C GLY A 50 -18.64 -5.36 -9.48
N CYS A 51 -17.44 -5.45 -8.90
CA CYS A 51 -17.07 -4.76 -7.66
C CYS A 51 -16.73 -3.28 -7.88
N PHE A 52 -16.17 -2.94 -9.05
CA PHE A 52 -15.84 -1.57 -9.43
C PHE A 52 -16.60 -1.12 -10.67
N SER A 53 -16.86 0.17 -10.76
CA SER A 53 -17.38 0.83 -11.96
C SER A 53 -16.27 1.05 -12.99
N LEU A 54 -16.64 1.24 -14.26
CA LEU A 54 -15.68 1.45 -15.35
C LEU A 54 -14.76 2.65 -15.08
N ILE A 55 -15.32 3.74 -14.57
CA ILE A 55 -14.56 4.96 -14.23
C ILE A 55 -13.51 4.66 -13.15
N GLU A 56 -13.85 3.88 -12.13
CA GLU A 56 -12.95 3.57 -11.01
C GLU A 56 -11.73 2.76 -11.44
N VAL A 57 -11.81 2.02 -12.54
CA VAL A 57 -10.68 1.23 -13.06
C VAL A 57 -9.92 1.96 -14.17
N VAL A 58 -10.64 2.66 -15.05
CA VAL A 58 -10.05 3.43 -16.15
C VAL A 58 -9.18 4.57 -15.63
N LEU A 59 -9.69 5.33 -14.67
CA LEU A 59 -9.04 6.56 -14.18
C LEU A 59 -7.65 6.30 -13.56
N PRO A 60 -7.45 5.33 -12.64
CA PRO A 60 -6.12 4.98 -12.15
C PRO A 60 -5.23 4.31 -13.22
N THR A 61 -5.81 3.66 -14.23
CA THR A 61 -5.04 3.11 -15.36
C THR A 61 -4.32 4.23 -16.12
N PHE A 62 -4.97 5.36 -16.39
CA PHE A 62 -4.33 6.47 -17.12
C PHE A 62 -3.52 7.41 -16.23
N ILE A 63 -3.96 7.67 -15.00
CA ILE A 63 -3.28 8.62 -14.09
C ILE A 63 -2.08 7.98 -13.37
N GLY A 64 -2.15 6.68 -13.07
CA GLY A 64 -1.11 5.95 -12.33
C GLY A 64 0.29 6.08 -12.94
N PRO A 65 0.49 5.87 -14.26
CA PRO A 65 1.79 6.03 -14.91
C PRO A 65 2.35 7.45 -14.80
N ILE A 66 1.50 8.47 -14.93
CA ILE A 66 1.88 9.88 -14.82
C ILE A 66 2.35 10.18 -13.39
N PHE A 67 1.62 9.67 -12.40
CA PHE A 67 1.97 9.82 -10.99
C PHE A 67 3.30 9.13 -10.65
N LEU A 68 3.54 7.93 -11.20
CA LEU A 68 4.79 7.20 -11.05
C LEU A 68 5.98 7.91 -11.71
N PHE A 69 5.77 8.46 -12.91
CA PHE A 69 6.78 9.28 -13.59
C PHE A 69 7.12 10.53 -12.78
N GLY A 70 6.12 11.21 -12.22
CA GLY A 70 6.31 12.35 -11.32
C GLY A 70 7.16 11.96 -10.10
N ILE A 71 6.82 10.85 -9.43
CA ILE A 71 7.60 10.33 -8.30
C ILE A 71 9.05 10.04 -8.70
N PHE A 72 9.28 9.41 -9.85
CA PHE A 72 10.62 9.05 -10.31
C PHE A 72 11.48 10.30 -10.56
N TYR A 73 10.91 11.33 -11.18
CA TYR A 73 11.65 12.55 -11.50
C TYR A 73 11.96 13.39 -10.25
N ILE A 74 10.99 13.52 -9.34
CA ILE A 74 11.16 14.35 -8.13
C ILE A 74 12.04 13.65 -7.08
N ARG A 75 12.30 12.35 -7.20
CA ARG A 75 13.32 11.65 -6.38
C ARG A 75 14.73 12.23 -6.53
N LYS A 76 15.03 12.95 -7.63
CA LYS A 76 16.28 13.70 -7.83
C LYS A 76 16.28 15.12 -7.21
N SER A 77 15.14 15.59 -6.70
CA SER A 77 14.98 16.95 -6.15
C SER A 77 15.38 17.05 -4.67
N LYS A 78 15.62 18.28 -4.21
CA LYS A 78 15.90 18.62 -2.80
C LYS A 78 14.77 18.19 -1.84
N ASP A 79 13.55 17.98 -2.34
CA ASP A 79 12.36 17.63 -1.55
C ASP A 79 12.16 16.11 -1.39
N GLN A 80 13.17 15.30 -1.74
CA GLN A 80 13.13 13.84 -1.68
C GLN A 80 12.63 13.29 -0.33
N LYS A 81 12.93 13.96 0.79
CA LYS A 81 12.47 13.56 2.13
C LYS A 81 10.95 13.66 2.28
N VAL A 82 10.36 14.76 1.80
CA VAL A 82 8.92 15.01 1.90
C VAL A 82 8.17 14.00 1.03
N ILE A 83 8.72 13.69 -0.15
CA ILE A 83 8.10 12.78 -1.10
C ILE A 83 8.22 11.33 -0.67
N MET A 84 9.37 10.90 -0.15
CA MET A 84 9.50 9.55 0.43
C MET A 84 8.56 9.35 1.60
N ARG A 85 8.37 10.38 2.43
CA ARG A 85 7.37 10.37 3.48
C ARG A 85 5.96 10.20 2.90
N LEU A 86 5.62 10.96 1.87
CA LEU A 86 4.32 10.88 1.19
C LEU A 86 4.08 9.48 0.58
N ILE A 87 5.09 8.90 -0.07
CA ILE A 87 5.04 7.54 -0.64
C ILE A 87 4.88 6.48 0.44
N ILE A 88 5.62 6.57 1.55
CA ILE A 88 5.51 5.62 2.66
C ILE A 88 4.14 5.72 3.33
N VAL A 89 3.61 6.93 3.49
CA VAL A 89 2.29 7.16 4.09
C VAL A 89 1.18 6.65 3.17
N ILE A 90 1.20 6.98 1.88
CA ILE A 90 0.20 6.51 0.91
C ILE A 90 0.33 5.00 0.69
N GLY A 91 1.52 4.52 0.35
CA GLY A 91 1.76 3.10 0.06
C GLY A 91 1.53 2.22 1.28
N GLY A 92 1.97 2.68 2.46
CA GLY A 92 1.70 2.01 3.72
C GLY A 92 0.23 2.07 4.14
N GLY A 93 -0.43 3.19 3.90
CA GLY A 93 -1.86 3.37 4.09
C GLY A 93 -2.68 2.41 3.23
N LEU A 94 -2.29 2.19 1.97
CA LEU A 94 -2.90 1.18 1.11
C LEU A 94 -2.61 -0.24 1.58
N ALA A 95 -1.35 -0.56 1.87
CA ALA A 95 -0.92 -1.90 2.24
C ALA A 95 -1.50 -2.40 3.57
N LEU A 96 -1.70 -1.52 4.55
CA LEU A 96 -2.34 -1.85 5.82
C LEU A 96 -3.85 -1.56 5.81
N GLY A 97 -4.27 -0.50 5.12
CA GLY A 97 -5.67 -0.10 5.05
C GLY A 97 -6.53 -1.11 4.29
N PHE A 98 -6.02 -1.72 3.21
CA PHE A 98 -6.78 -2.71 2.45
C PHE A 98 -7.09 -4.00 3.26
N PRO A 99 -6.13 -4.65 3.94
CA PRO A 99 -6.43 -5.80 4.81
C PRO A 99 -7.35 -5.47 5.98
N ILE A 100 -7.18 -4.29 6.60
CA ILE A 100 -8.03 -3.83 7.70
C ILE A 100 -9.45 -3.62 7.18
N PHE A 101 -9.59 -2.90 6.07
CA PHE A 101 -10.88 -2.68 5.41
C PHE A 101 -11.56 -4.01 5.08
N MET A 102 -10.86 -4.93 4.43
CA MET A 102 -11.41 -6.25 4.07
C MET A 102 -11.91 -7.00 5.30
N SER A 103 -11.10 -7.05 6.37
CA SER A 103 -11.45 -7.77 7.60
C SER A 103 -12.66 -7.16 8.30
N VAL A 104 -12.67 -5.83 8.46
CA VAL A 104 -13.75 -5.10 9.14
C VAL A 104 -15.02 -5.13 8.31
N ASN A 105 -14.91 -4.93 6.99
CA ASN A 105 -16.05 -4.96 6.09
C ASN A 105 -16.70 -6.35 6.08
N TYR A 106 -15.89 -7.41 6.01
CA TYR A 106 -16.39 -8.78 6.02
C TYR A 106 -17.12 -9.12 7.33
N ILE A 107 -16.49 -8.86 8.48
CA ILE A 107 -17.02 -9.23 9.80
C ILE A 107 -18.27 -8.40 10.18
N LEU A 108 -18.23 -7.08 9.96
CA LEU A 108 -19.29 -6.20 10.45
C LEU A 108 -20.45 -6.03 9.47
N PHE A 109 -20.20 -6.17 8.17
CA PHE A 109 -21.20 -5.85 7.14
C PHE A 109 -21.62 -7.08 6.36
N VAL A 110 -20.69 -7.87 5.83
CA VAL A 110 -21.06 -9.05 5.03
C VAL A 110 -21.78 -10.09 5.91
N THR A 111 -21.22 -10.44 7.07
CA THR A 111 -21.84 -11.43 7.96
C THR A 111 -23.05 -10.91 8.72
N SER A 112 -22.98 -9.70 9.29
CA SER A 112 -24.06 -9.20 10.14
C SER A 112 -25.27 -8.65 9.36
N TRP A 113 -25.09 -8.23 8.11
CA TRP A 113 -26.17 -7.66 7.29
C TRP A 113 -26.63 -8.56 6.15
N ALA A 114 -26.12 -9.80 6.07
CA ALA A 114 -26.65 -10.83 5.17
C ALA A 114 -28.19 -10.97 5.23
N PRO A 115 -28.86 -10.91 6.39
CA PRO A 115 -30.33 -11.05 6.46
C PRO A 115 -31.10 -9.80 6.04
N PHE A 116 -30.45 -8.62 5.99
CA PHE A 116 -31.10 -7.32 5.79
C PHE A 116 -30.76 -6.70 4.43
N HIS A 117 -30.45 -7.54 3.44
CA HIS A 117 -29.82 -7.12 2.19
C HIS A 117 -30.64 -6.08 1.41
N GLU A 118 -31.97 -6.14 1.49
CA GLU A 118 -32.90 -5.31 0.71
C GLU A 118 -33.37 -4.05 1.44
N ILE A 119 -33.24 -3.99 2.76
CA ILE A 119 -34.01 -3.01 3.56
C ILE A 119 -33.34 -1.62 3.58
N ASN A 120 -32.03 -1.50 3.39
CA ASN A 120 -31.34 -0.19 3.47
C ASN A 120 -30.01 -0.13 2.66
N ALA A 121 -30.11 -0.13 1.33
CA ALA A 121 -28.93 -0.03 0.45
C ALA A 121 -28.11 1.27 0.61
N ILE A 122 -28.77 2.39 0.91
CA ILE A 122 -28.13 3.71 1.08
C ILE A 122 -27.32 3.76 2.38
N LEU A 123 -27.91 3.33 3.49
CA LEU A 123 -27.22 3.29 4.79
C LEU A 123 -25.99 2.38 4.73
N ARG A 124 -26.10 1.23 4.05
CA ARG A 124 -24.98 0.32 3.83
C ARG A 124 -23.84 1.00 3.07
N ARG A 125 -24.14 1.71 1.98
CA ARG A 125 -23.13 2.49 1.23
C ARG A 125 -22.44 3.54 2.09
N ILE A 126 -23.21 4.31 2.88
CA ILE A 126 -22.65 5.35 3.77
C ILE A 126 -21.71 4.73 4.80
N LEU A 127 -22.13 3.64 5.45
CA LEU A 127 -21.30 2.93 6.42
C LEU A 127 -20.04 2.34 5.79
N THR A 128 -20.14 1.74 4.61
CA THR A 128 -18.97 1.22 3.87
C THR A 128 -17.98 2.34 3.55
N ILE A 129 -18.44 3.52 3.10
CA ILE A 129 -17.57 4.67 2.82
C ILE A 129 -16.87 5.16 4.10
N LEU A 130 -17.59 5.23 5.22
CA LEU A 130 -17.02 5.58 6.54
C LEU A 130 -15.93 4.60 6.97
N VAL A 131 -16.15 3.30 6.78
CA VAL A 131 -15.17 2.24 7.13
C VAL A 131 -13.94 2.33 6.23
N ILE A 132 -14.11 2.62 4.94
CA ILE A 132 -12.98 2.90 4.04
C ILE A 132 -12.18 4.09 4.56
N LEU A 133 -12.83 5.23 4.84
CA LEU A 133 -12.17 6.44 5.35
C LEU A 133 -11.40 6.16 6.65
N LEU A 134 -11.99 5.46 7.61
CA LEU A 134 -11.35 5.13 8.88
C LEU A 134 -10.21 4.13 8.72
N SER A 135 -10.36 3.11 7.87
CA SER A 135 -9.34 2.08 7.67
C SER A 135 -8.11 2.64 6.98
N TYR A 136 -8.30 3.33 5.84
CA TYR A 136 -7.20 3.93 5.10
C TYR A 136 -6.63 5.16 5.81
N GLY A 137 -7.47 6.00 6.43
CA GLY A 137 -7.02 7.16 7.20
C GLY A 137 -6.24 6.76 8.46
N GLY A 138 -6.74 5.77 9.21
CA GLY A 138 -6.05 5.22 10.37
C GLY A 138 -4.71 4.57 9.99
N ALA A 139 -4.68 3.78 8.92
CA ALA A 139 -3.46 3.17 8.39
C ALA A 139 -2.43 4.22 7.95
N ALA A 140 -2.87 5.26 7.23
CA ALA A 140 -2.01 6.37 6.81
C ALA A 140 -1.44 7.13 8.02
N TYR A 141 -2.24 7.38 9.06
CA TYR A 141 -1.79 8.02 10.29
C TYR A 141 -0.72 7.19 11.04
N ILE A 142 -0.94 5.87 11.15
CA ILE A 142 0.03 4.96 11.76
C ILE A 142 1.34 5.01 10.97
N MET A 143 1.27 4.98 9.64
CA MET A 143 2.45 5.04 8.77
C MET A 143 3.15 6.39 8.83
N ASP A 144 2.44 7.52 8.98
CA ASP A 144 3.06 8.83 9.19
C ASP A 144 3.81 8.88 10.53
N LYS A 145 3.21 8.34 11.61
CA LYS A 145 3.83 8.30 12.94
C LYS A 145 5.05 7.38 12.99
N LEU A 146 4.97 6.21 12.34
CA LEU A 146 6.10 5.28 12.20
C LEU A 146 7.21 5.86 11.33
N GLY A 147 6.82 6.53 10.25
CA GLY A 147 7.74 7.17 9.36
C GLY A 147 8.44 8.35 10.04
N LYS A 148 7.78 9.19 10.86
CA LYS A 148 8.45 10.22 11.67
C LYS A 148 9.54 9.67 12.60
N LYS A 149 9.39 8.42 13.09
CA LYS A 149 10.40 7.74 13.91
C LYS A 149 11.57 7.17 13.10
N ARG A 150 11.38 6.90 11.82
CA ARG A 150 12.47 6.56 10.88
C ARG A 150 13.02 7.87 10.35
N ASP A 151 14.22 8.27 10.77
CA ASP A 151 14.90 9.40 10.15
C ASP A 151 14.88 9.21 8.62
N TYR A 152 14.08 10.03 7.91
CA TYR A 152 13.89 9.95 6.46
C TYR A 152 15.14 10.45 5.75
N ARG A 153 16.32 10.03 6.18
CA ARG A 153 17.53 10.23 5.41
C ARG A 153 17.28 9.53 4.08
N PRO A 154 17.42 10.23 2.94
CA PRO A 154 17.66 9.49 1.72
C PRO A 154 18.90 8.65 2.03
N PHE A 155 18.74 7.33 2.02
CA PHE A 155 19.87 6.43 2.20
C PHE A 155 20.81 6.68 1.02
N LEU A 156 21.80 7.56 1.24
CA LEU A 156 22.93 7.87 0.37
C LEU A 156 23.38 6.59 -0.34
#